data_AF-A0A841WSJ6-F1
#
_entry.id   AF-A0A841WSJ6-F1
#
_cell.length_a   1.000
_cell.length_b   1.000
_cell.length_c   1.000
_cell.angle_alpha   90.00
_cell.angle_beta   90.00
_cell.angle_gamma   90.00
#
_symmetry.space_group_name_H-M   'P 1'
#
loop_
_entity.id
_entity.type
_entity.pdbx_description
1 polymer ?
#
loop_
_entity_poly.entity_id
_entity_poly.type
_entity_poly.pdbx_seq_one_letter_code
_entity_poly.pdbx_strand_id
1 'polypeptide(L)'
;MIKNLTPEQEALIPVYREKWRKVAFSTERIDREKASEALKFAYTAFGFEVPKIIFCDSPYAAFSEIFLYKFDQLIQEFEFPIISRLNKSSASRIKKQQKVFHPLPKLLGKQIDFFYELIDSPIFQPIPDTKIYDCLYLELDSQGWDYEHGLFYTHLIPELIIEIYEKLQNQPGTKLQNRIGKRLWFFLRKRLDSHIGNVYWKSWQPDKNTTVGSVYDFYFKVLNFDYDVEKFQHYQSLITECGWIFAFEKVAIICDRPLHLRFDNQNRLHAEGKPAIEFIDGYSLYSYHGVTLPEKYGKIHPQQWQPQWLLSEKNAELRRVLIQGIGYARICQELQAIELDTWAEYTLLKIDADVDEEPISLLKMTCPSTGFIHALRVPPNINSAREAIRWVNWGVDVEEFGVQT
;
A
#
# COMPACT_ATOMS: atom_id res chain seq x y z
N MET A 1 -29.83 13.79 17.05
CA MET A 1 -28.62 14.10 16.27
C MET A 1 -27.62 14.64 17.27
N ILE A 2 -26.56 13.88 17.57
CA ILE A 2 -25.46 14.33 18.43
C ILE A 2 -24.72 15.43 17.66
N LYS A 3 -24.28 16.52 18.31
CA LYS A 3 -23.53 17.59 17.62
C LYS A 3 -22.04 17.56 17.96
N ASN A 4 -21.70 17.14 19.17
CA ASN A 4 -20.33 16.94 19.68
C ASN A 4 -20.37 15.79 20.70
N LEU A 5 -19.23 15.14 20.90
CA LEU A 5 -19.04 14.16 21.96
C LEU A 5 -18.94 14.86 23.33
N THR A 6 -19.31 14.18 24.41
CA THR A 6 -19.00 14.67 25.76
C THR A 6 -17.53 14.40 26.11
N PRO A 7 -16.92 15.14 27.07
CA PRO A 7 -15.54 14.86 27.50
C PRO A 7 -15.33 13.41 27.96
N GLU A 8 -16.34 12.79 28.59
CA GLU A 8 -16.30 11.39 29.00
C GLU A 8 -16.29 10.43 27.81
N GLN A 9 -17.03 10.76 26.74
CA GLN A 9 -17.03 9.97 25.50
C GLN A 9 -15.70 10.14 24.75
N GLU A 10 -15.17 11.36 24.66
CA GLU A 10 -13.87 11.63 24.05
C GLU A 10 -12.73 10.90 24.77
N ALA A 11 -12.77 10.82 26.10
CA ALA A 11 -11.80 10.08 26.89
C ALA A 11 -11.80 8.56 26.59
N LEU A 12 -12.85 8.02 25.99
CA LEU A 12 -12.93 6.61 25.58
C LEU A 12 -12.34 6.34 24.19
N ILE A 13 -12.11 7.38 23.36
CA ILE A 13 -11.55 7.22 22.01
C ILE A 13 -10.22 6.46 22.03
N PRO A 14 -9.20 6.82 22.86
CA PRO A 14 -7.94 6.09 22.87
C PRO A 14 -8.09 4.62 23.31
N VAL A 15 -9.05 4.33 24.19
CA VAL A 15 -9.33 2.96 24.68
C VAL A 15 -9.87 2.09 23.56
N TYR A 16 -10.83 2.61 22.78
CA TYR A 16 -11.40 1.90 21.64
C TYR A 16 -10.39 1.79 20.48
N ARG A 17 -9.63 2.85 20.21
CA ARG A 17 -8.53 2.82 19.23
C ARG A 17 -7.56 1.68 19.54
N GLU A 18 -7.06 1.60 20.78
CA GLU A 18 -6.11 0.56 21.19
C GLU A 18 -6.73 -0.85 21.19
N LYS A 19 -8.00 -0.99 21.59
CA LYS A 19 -8.73 -2.26 21.51
C LYS A 19 -8.75 -2.82 20.09
N TRP A 20 -9.16 -2.01 19.12
CA TRP A 20 -9.31 -2.45 17.73
C TRP A 20 -7.97 -2.56 17.00
N ARG A 21 -6.99 -1.75 17.39
CA ARG A 21 -5.61 -1.84 16.91
C ARG A 21 -4.95 -3.18 17.25
N LYS A 22 -5.22 -3.77 18.42
CA LYS A 22 -4.76 -5.13 18.76
C LYS A 22 -5.33 -6.19 17.82
N VAL A 23 -6.56 -6.00 17.34
CA VAL A 23 -7.17 -6.89 16.34
C VAL A 23 -6.51 -6.68 14.98
N ALA A 24 -6.32 -5.42 14.57
CA ALA A 24 -5.71 -5.04 13.29
C ALA A 24 -4.29 -5.58 13.12
N PHE A 25 -3.52 -5.60 14.22
CA PHE A 25 -2.11 -6.02 14.24
C PHE A 25 -1.90 -7.42 14.83
N SER A 26 -2.96 -8.21 14.94
CA SER A 26 -2.81 -9.61 15.31
C SER A 26 -1.95 -10.34 14.28
N THR A 27 -0.96 -11.08 14.77
CA THR A 27 -0.11 -11.99 13.98
C THR A 27 -0.41 -13.46 14.32
N GLU A 28 -1.45 -13.70 15.10
CA GLU A 28 -1.91 -15.05 15.42
C GLU A 28 -2.51 -15.71 14.17
N ARG A 29 -2.06 -16.94 13.91
CA ARG A 29 -2.54 -17.76 12.80
C ARG A 29 -4.07 -17.86 12.85
N ILE A 30 -4.70 -17.74 11.69
CA ILE A 30 -6.15 -17.91 11.62
C ILE A 30 -6.53 -19.35 11.98
N ASP A 31 -7.57 -19.49 12.77
CA ASP A 31 -8.25 -20.77 12.94
C ASP A 31 -9.12 -21.00 11.71
N ARG A 32 -8.76 -21.97 10.87
CA ARG A 32 -9.45 -22.22 9.59
C ARG A 32 -10.91 -22.63 9.79
N GLU A 33 -11.27 -23.27 10.90
CA GLU A 33 -12.66 -23.66 11.18
C GLU A 33 -13.47 -22.41 11.54
N LYS A 34 -13.00 -21.61 12.49
CA LYS A 34 -13.68 -20.36 12.89
C LYS A 34 -13.77 -19.35 11.75
N ALA A 35 -12.68 -19.17 10.99
CA ALA A 35 -12.67 -18.30 9.82
C ALA A 35 -13.68 -18.78 8.75
N SER A 36 -13.79 -20.09 8.55
CA SER A 36 -14.78 -20.66 7.64
C SER A 36 -16.21 -20.42 8.13
N GLU A 37 -16.47 -20.59 9.42
CA GLU A 37 -17.79 -20.36 10.01
C GLU A 37 -18.20 -18.89 9.91
N ALA A 38 -17.30 -17.96 10.29
CA ALA A 38 -17.53 -16.53 10.17
C ALA A 38 -17.85 -16.13 8.72
N LEU A 39 -17.07 -16.64 7.76
CA LEU A 39 -17.30 -16.39 6.34
C LEU A 39 -18.63 -16.97 5.83
N LYS A 40 -18.94 -18.23 6.16
CA LYS A 40 -20.20 -18.88 5.76
C LYS A 40 -21.41 -18.13 6.28
N PHE A 41 -21.32 -17.70 7.54
CA PHE A 41 -22.37 -16.91 8.15
C PHE A 41 -22.57 -15.60 7.38
N ALA A 42 -21.50 -14.88 7.07
CA ALA A 42 -21.57 -13.66 6.29
C ALA A 42 -22.27 -13.87 4.94
N TYR A 43 -21.83 -14.85 4.15
CA TYR A 43 -22.49 -15.17 2.87
C TYR A 43 -23.98 -15.46 3.04
N THR A 44 -24.35 -16.26 4.04
CA THR A 44 -25.75 -16.62 4.33
C THR A 44 -26.58 -15.40 4.75
N ALA A 45 -26.03 -14.53 5.60
CA ALA A 45 -26.69 -13.33 6.10
C ALA A 45 -27.03 -12.33 4.98
N PHE A 46 -26.23 -12.31 3.91
CA PHE A 46 -26.45 -11.48 2.73
C PHE A 46 -27.24 -12.17 1.61
N GLY A 47 -27.76 -13.37 1.85
CA GLY A 47 -28.53 -14.12 0.86
C GLY A 47 -27.71 -14.68 -0.30
N PHE A 48 -26.38 -14.79 -0.13
CA PHE A 48 -25.52 -15.50 -1.09
C PHE A 48 -25.42 -16.98 -0.74
N GLU A 49 -25.21 -17.80 -1.77
CA GLU A 49 -24.82 -19.19 -1.58
C GLU A 49 -23.43 -19.28 -0.93
N VAL A 50 -23.24 -20.27 -0.06
CA VAL A 50 -21.93 -20.50 0.57
C VAL A 50 -20.90 -20.89 -0.50
N PRO A 51 -19.78 -20.15 -0.61
CA PRO A 51 -18.79 -20.40 -1.66
C PRO A 51 -17.86 -21.55 -1.27
N LYS A 52 -17.09 -22.01 -2.24
CA LYS A 52 -15.88 -22.80 -1.94
C LYS A 52 -14.85 -21.90 -1.27
N ILE A 53 -14.39 -22.29 -0.08
CA ILE A 53 -13.37 -21.55 0.69
C ILE A 53 -11.99 -22.09 0.32
N ILE A 54 -11.06 -21.17 0.05
CA ILE A 54 -9.64 -21.45 -0.21
C ILE A 54 -8.82 -20.67 0.82
N PHE A 55 -7.81 -21.31 1.39
CA PHE A 55 -6.87 -20.64 2.31
C PHE A 55 -5.54 -20.39 1.60
N CYS A 56 -5.05 -19.15 1.71
CA CYS A 56 -3.75 -18.74 1.20
C CYS A 56 -2.86 -18.24 2.35
N ASP A 57 -1.56 -18.40 2.20
CA ASP A 57 -0.58 -18.03 3.23
C ASP A 57 -0.28 -16.53 3.25
N SER A 58 -0.55 -15.82 2.15
CA SER A 58 -0.39 -14.37 2.03
C SER A 58 -1.38 -13.76 1.02
N PRO A 59 -1.59 -12.43 1.05
CA PRO A 59 -2.30 -11.72 -0.01
C PRO A 59 -1.64 -11.92 -1.38
N TYR A 60 -0.30 -11.95 -1.45
CA TYR A 60 0.42 -12.20 -2.71
C TYR A 60 0.06 -13.57 -3.28
N ALA A 61 0.07 -14.63 -2.46
CA ALA A 61 -0.35 -15.97 -2.87
C ALA A 61 -1.80 -15.99 -3.37
N ALA A 62 -2.72 -15.29 -2.70
CA ALA A 62 -4.10 -15.19 -3.14
C ALA A 62 -4.24 -14.46 -4.49
N PHE A 63 -3.52 -13.35 -4.69
CA PHE A 63 -3.47 -12.65 -5.98
C PHE A 63 -2.91 -13.55 -7.09
N SER A 64 -1.83 -14.28 -6.80
CA SER A 64 -1.26 -15.25 -7.72
C SER A 64 -2.27 -16.36 -8.07
N GLU A 65 -3.04 -16.87 -7.11
CA GLU A 65 -4.11 -17.82 -7.40
C GLU A 65 -5.23 -17.22 -8.28
N ILE A 66 -5.64 -15.98 -8.02
CA ILE A 66 -6.68 -15.29 -8.79
C ILE A 66 -6.25 -15.03 -10.24
N PHE A 67 -5.01 -14.57 -10.44
CA PHE A 67 -4.55 -14.04 -11.73
C PHE A 67 -3.60 -14.97 -12.50
N LEU A 68 -2.84 -15.82 -11.82
CA LEU A 68 -1.79 -16.66 -12.42
C LEU A 68 -2.16 -18.14 -12.52
N TYR A 69 -2.87 -18.71 -11.55
CA TYR A 69 -3.24 -20.14 -11.63
C TYR A 69 -4.24 -20.45 -12.76
N LYS A 70 -5.00 -19.43 -13.19
CA LYS A 70 -5.89 -19.50 -14.35
C LYS A 70 -5.38 -18.69 -15.55
N PHE A 71 -4.08 -18.41 -15.58
CA PHE A 71 -3.46 -17.58 -16.60
C PHE A 71 -3.68 -18.10 -18.02
N ASP A 72 -3.67 -19.42 -18.23
CA ASP A 72 -3.93 -20.03 -19.54
C ASP A 72 -5.36 -19.75 -20.03
N GLN A 73 -6.35 -19.74 -19.14
CA GLN A 73 -7.72 -19.34 -19.47
C GLN A 73 -7.79 -17.84 -19.77
N LEU A 74 -7.08 -17.02 -18.99
CA LEU A 74 -6.92 -15.59 -19.23
C LEU A 74 -6.38 -15.34 -20.66
N ILE A 75 -5.28 -16.01 -21.04
CA ILE A 75 -4.67 -15.94 -22.38
C ILE A 75 -5.66 -16.34 -23.48
N GLN A 76 -6.44 -17.40 -23.27
CA GLN A 76 -7.46 -17.85 -24.23
C GLN A 76 -8.57 -16.81 -24.43
N GLU A 77 -9.04 -16.17 -23.35
CA GLU A 77 -10.03 -15.09 -23.41
C GLU A 77 -9.46 -13.78 -23.98
N PHE A 78 -8.13 -13.58 -23.93
CA PHE A 78 -7.46 -12.40 -24.49
C PHE A 78 -7.44 -12.34 -26.04
N GLU A 79 -8.06 -13.29 -26.77
CA GLU A 79 -8.00 -13.38 -28.23
C GLU A 79 -6.56 -13.26 -28.79
N PHE A 80 -5.56 -13.88 -28.13
CA PHE A 80 -4.17 -13.90 -28.59
C PHE A 80 -3.93 -14.41 -30.04
N PRO A 81 -4.78 -15.25 -30.67
CA PRO A 81 -4.62 -15.62 -32.09
C PRO A 81 -4.73 -14.45 -33.08
N ILE A 82 -5.14 -13.26 -32.64
CA ILE A 82 -5.22 -12.06 -33.46
C ILE A 82 -3.87 -11.33 -33.51
N ILE A 83 -3.01 -11.49 -32.51
CA ILE A 83 -1.71 -10.79 -32.42
C ILE A 83 -0.72 -11.28 -33.48
N SER A 84 -0.80 -12.55 -33.87
CA SER A 84 -0.08 -13.09 -35.03
C SER A 84 -0.63 -12.58 -36.38
N ARG A 85 -1.87 -12.04 -36.41
CA ARG A 85 -2.57 -11.53 -37.61
C ARG A 85 -2.61 -10.01 -37.71
N LEU A 86 -2.19 -9.26 -36.69
CA LEU A 86 -2.18 -7.79 -36.70
C LEU A 86 -1.01 -7.26 -37.54
N ASN A 87 -1.24 -7.19 -38.85
CA ASN A 87 -0.41 -6.40 -39.76
C ASN A 87 -0.64 -4.89 -39.55
N LYS A 88 0.34 -4.07 -39.95
CA LYS A 88 0.60 -2.64 -39.61
C LYS A 88 -0.58 -1.61 -39.62
N SER A 89 -1.83 -1.95 -39.95
CA SER A 89 -2.93 -0.99 -40.19
C SER A 89 -4.05 -0.92 -39.12
N SER A 90 -3.94 -1.59 -37.97
CA SER A 90 -5.13 -1.92 -37.14
C SER A 90 -5.32 -1.10 -35.84
N ALA A 91 -4.98 0.19 -35.78
CA ALA A 91 -5.21 1.00 -34.57
C ALA A 91 -6.70 1.13 -34.18
N SER A 92 -7.60 1.15 -35.17
CA SER A 92 -9.05 1.19 -34.98
C SER A 92 -9.64 -0.14 -34.50
N ARG A 93 -9.07 -1.28 -34.93
CA ARG A 93 -9.45 -2.63 -34.47
C ARG A 93 -9.02 -2.88 -33.02
N ILE A 94 -7.80 -2.44 -32.66
CA ILE A 94 -7.31 -2.48 -31.26
C ILE A 94 -8.24 -1.66 -30.35
N LYS A 95 -8.67 -0.46 -30.77
CA LYS A 95 -9.64 0.37 -30.03
C LYS A 95 -11.04 -0.26 -29.91
N LYS A 96 -11.47 -1.09 -30.87
CA LYS A 96 -12.80 -1.75 -30.82
C LYS A 96 -12.80 -2.94 -29.86
N GLN A 97 -11.71 -3.70 -29.79
CA GLN A 97 -11.52 -4.82 -28.84
C GLN A 97 -11.21 -4.35 -27.41
N GLN A 98 -10.72 -3.12 -27.23
CA GLN A 98 -10.67 -2.44 -25.92
C GLN A 98 -12.04 -2.35 -25.23
N LYS A 99 -13.18 -2.54 -25.89
CA LYS A 99 -14.49 -2.48 -25.23
C LYS A 99 -14.99 -3.81 -24.65
N VAL A 100 -14.33 -4.95 -24.93
CA VAL A 100 -14.93 -6.28 -24.70
C VAL A 100 -14.45 -7.00 -23.43
N PHE A 101 -13.39 -6.55 -22.76
CA PHE A 101 -12.90 -7.29 -21.59
C PHE A 101 -13.76 -7.09 -20.33
N HIS A 102 -14.29 -8.22 -19.86
CA HIS A 102 -14.88 -8.48 -18.56
C HIS A 102 -14.93 -10.01 -18.38
N PRO A 103 -14.76 -10.56 -17.17
CA PRO A 103 -13.64 -10.40 -16.22
C PRO A 103 -13.17 -11.81 -15.73
N LEU A 104 -12.35 -11.87 -14.66
CA LEU A 104 -12.11 -13.00 -13.73
C LEU A 104 -12.60 -14.39 -14.18
N PRO A 105 -11.76 -15.45 -14.15
CA PRO A 105 -12.15 -16.76 -14.66
C PRO A 105 -13.55 -17.14 -14.17
N LYS A 106 -14.50 -17.45 -15.09
CA LYS A 106 -15.94 -17.73 -14.84
C LYS A 106 -16.23 -18.67 -13.65
N LEU A 107 -15.19 -19.40 -13.24
CA LEU A 107 -15.11 -20.29 -12.09
C LEU A 107 -15.22 -19.55 -10.74
N LEU A 108 -14.76 -18.30 -10.62
CA LEU A 108 -14.87 -17.50 -9.39
C LEU A 108 -16.27 -16.91 -9.23
N GLY A 109 -16.96 -16.59 -10.34
CA GLY A 109 -18.24 -15.88 -10.34
C GLY A 109 -18.05 -14.36 -10.28
N LYS A 110 -19.13 -13.60 -10.04
CA LYS A 110 -19.04 -12.15 -9.84
C LYS A 110 -18.27 -11.86 -8.56
N GLN A 111 -17.43 -10.82 -8.60
CA GLN A 111 -16.79 -10.33 -7.39
C GLN A 111 -17.82 -9.68 -6.48
N ILE A 112 -17.78 -10.05 -5.20
CA ILE A 112 -18.60 -9.48 -4.14
C ILE A 112 -17.77 -8.42 -3.43
N ASP A 113 -18.36 -7.26 -3.21
CA ASP A 113 -17.76 -6.20 -2.45
C ASP A 113 -18.22 -6.32 -1.00
N PHE A 114 -17.53 -7.12 -0.20
CA PHE A 114 -17.95 -7.35 1.18
C PHE A 114 -18.04 -6.07 1.98
N PHE A 115 -17.25 -5.05 1.68
CA PHE A 115 -17.29 -3.80 2.46
C PHE A 115 -18.57 -3.03 2.18
N TYR A 116 -18.86 -2.75 0.90
CA TYR A 116 -20.04 -1.96 0.53
C TYR A 116 -21.34 -2.74 0.70
N GLU A 117 -21.38 -4.02 0.29
CA GLU A 117 -22.56 -4.86 0.47
C GLU A 117 -22.90 -5.04 1.95
N LEU A 118 -21.92 -4.90 2.85
CA LEU A 118 -22.10 -5.03 4.29
C LEU A 118 -22.45 -3.69 4.95
N ILE A 119 -21.77 -2.58 4.64
CA ILE A 119 -22.08 -1.25 5.21
C ILE A 119 -23.43 -0.72 4.72
N ASP A 120 -23.81 -1.03 3.48
CA ASP A 120 -25.14 -0.68 2.95
C ASP A 120 -26.20 -1.73 3.32
N SER A 121 -25.82 -2.80 4.04
CA SER A 121 -26.77 -3.81 4.49
C SER A 121 -27.61 -3.33 5.68
N PRO A 122 -28.78 -3.96 5.92
CA PRO A 122 -29.57 -3.72 7.12
C PRO A 122 -28.86 -4.04 8.44
N ILE A 123 -27.67 -4.67 8.41
CA ILE A 123 -26.83 -4.90 9.60
C ILE A 123 -26.34 -3.58 10.17
N PHE A 124 -26.03 -2.60 9.31
CA PHE A 124 -25.54 -1.29 9.71
C PHE A 124 -26.63 -0.28 9.40
N GLN A 125 -27.25 0.26 10.46
CA GLN A 125 -27.99 1.49 10.27
C GLN A 125 -26.97 2.56 9.87
N PRO A 126 -27.17 3.26 8.73
CA PRO A 126 -26.26 4.31 8.33
C PRO A 126 -26.22 5.35 9.46
N ILE A 127 -25.01 5.72 9.88
CA ILE A 127 -24.82 6.76 10.88
C ILE A 127 -25.39 8.05 10.25
N PRO A 128 -26.52 8.59 10.75
CA PRO A 128 -27.26 9.63 10.03
C PRO A 128 -26.48 10.95 9.90
N ASP A 129 -25.44 11.10 10.73
CA ASP A 129 -24.57 12.27 10.76
C ASP A 129 -23.19 11.91 10.22
N THR A 130 -22.97 12.25 8.94
CA THR A 130 -21.69 12.01 8.27
C THR A 130 -20.53 12.74 8.93
N LYS A 131 -20.76 13.88 9.59
CA LYS A 131 -19.68 14.61 10.26
C LYS A 131 -19.16 13.86 11.47
N ILE A 132 -20.05 13.30 12.29
CA ILE A 132 -19.64 12.47 13.43
C ILE A 132 -18.90 11.23 12.96
N TYR A 133 -19.40 10.59 11.90
CA TYR A 133 -18.72 9.44 11.32
C TYR A 133 -17.30 9.80 10.88
N ASP A 134 -17.12 10.87 10.10
CA ASP A 134 -15.80 11.28 9.60
C ASP A 134 -14.84 11.64 10.75
N CYS A 135 -15.33 12.34 11.77
CA CYS A 135 -14.54 12.65 12.98
C CYS A 135 -14.12 11.38 13.72
N LEU A 136 -15.07 10.47 13.99
CA LEU A 136 -14.77 9.20 14.67
C LEU A 136 -13.84 8.32 13.83
N TYR A 137 -14.00 8.30 12.51
CA TYR A 137 -13.16 7.52 11.61
C TYR A 137 -11.70 7.98 11.71
N LEU A 138 -11.45 9.29 11.65
CA LEU A 138 -10.11 9.86 11.82
C LEU A 138 -9.53 9.60 13.22
N GLU A 139 -10.37 9.73 14.25
CA GLU A 139 -9.96 9.54 15.65
C GLU A 139 -9.87 8.09 16.09
N LEU A 140 -10.46 7.14 15.37
CA LEU A 140 -10.37 5.72 15.71
C LEU A 140 -9.51 4.94 14.72
N ASP A 141 -8.97 5.60 13.69
CA ASP A 141 -8.10 4.97 12.72
C ASP A 141 -6.90 4.30 13.41
N SER A 142 -6.72 3.02 13.08
CA SER A 142 -5.65 2.19 13.61
C SER A 142 -4.30 2.47 12.96
N GLN A 143 -4.27 3.25 11.85
CA GLN A 143 -3.10 3.43 10.99
C GLN A 143 -2.56 2.08 10.54
N GLY A 144 -3.39 1.37 9.78
CA GLY A 144 -3.16 0.00 9.30
C GLY A 144 -1.84 -0.22 8.56
N TRP A 145 -1.49 -1.49 8.35
CA TRP A 145 -0.26 -1.86 7.67
C TRP A 145 -0.36 -1.77 6.13
N ASP A 146 -1.56 -1.65 5.55
CA ASP A 146 -1.74 -1.26 4.14
C ASP A 146 -2.40 0.13 4.02
N TYR A 147 -2.05 1.03 4.94
CA TYR A 147 -2.50 2.42 4.93
C TYR A 147 -2.15 3.10 3.59
N GLU A 148 -3.11 3.88 3.05
CA GLU A 148 -3.03 4.52 1.72
C GLU A 148 -2.68 3.56 0.56
N HIS A 149 -3.01 2.26 0.72
CA HIS A 149 -2.79 1.21 -0.29
C HIS A 149 -1.31 0.96 -0.61
N GLY A 150 -0.45 1.30 0.36
CA GLY A 150 1.00 1.28 0.23
C GLY A 150 1.51 -0.05 -0.30
N LEU A 151 1.30 -1.16 0.42
CA LEU A 151 1.79 -2.48 0.01
C LEU A 151 1.27 -2.86 -1.38
N PHE A 152 -0.03 -2.73 -1.59
CA PHE A 152 -0.64 -3.25 -2.80
C PHE A 152 -0.17 -2.54 -4.08
N TYR A 153 -0.20 -1.21 -4.12
CA TYR A 153 0.18 -0.47 -5.33
C TYR A 153 1.69 -0.37 -5.53
N THR A 154 2.48 -0.33 -4.45
CA THR A 154 3.92 -0.13 -4.58
C THR A 154 4.69 -1.43 -4.78
N HIS A 155 4.15 -2.59 -4.38
CA HIS A 155 4.86 -3.88 -4.44
C HIS A 155 4.05 -4.96 -5.18
N LEU A 156 2.84 -5.23 -4.69
CA LEU A 156 2.06 -6.39 -5.13
C LEU A 156 1.65 -6.29 -6.60
N ILE A 157 1.16 -5.12 -7.05
CA ILE A 157 0.85 -4.87 -8.47
C ILE A 157 2.11 -5.01 -9.34
N PRO A 158 3.21 -4.24 -9.10
CA PRO A 158 4.40 -4.32 -9.93
C PRO A 158 4.94 -5.75 -10.11
N GLU A 159 5.05 -6.52 -9.03
CA GLU A 159 5.55 -7.90 -9.07
C GLU A 159 4.64 -8.81 -9.90
N LEU A 160 3.32 -8.74 -9.66
CA LEU A 160 2.35 -9.53 -10.42
C LEU A 160 2.36 -9.17 -11.92
N ILE A 161 2.48 -7.89 -12.25
CA ILE A 161 2.58 -7.41 -13.64
C ILE A 161 3.85 -7.91 -14.32
N ILE A 162 4.98 -7.93 -13.61
CA ILE A 162 6.24 -8.49 -14.11
C ILE A 162 6.08 -9.98 -14.39
N GLU A 163 5.55 -10.74 -13.44
CA GLU A 163 5.37 -12.18 -13.62
C GLU A 163 4.41 -12.51 -14.79
N ILE A 164 3.32 -11.76 -14.90
CA ILE A 164 2.39 -11.86 -16.03
C ILE A 164 3.12 -11.53 -17.34
N TYR A 165 3.93 -10.48 -17.37
CA TYR A 165 4.68 -10.10 -18.55
C TYR A 165 5.65 -11.20 -19.01
N GLU A 166 6.40 -11.77 -18.07
CA GLU A 166 7.35 -12.86 -18.31
C GLU A 166 6.65 -14.12 -18.82
N LYS A 167 5.53 -14.52 -18.18
CA LYS A 167 4.72 -15.65 -18.67
C LYS A 167 4.21 -15.41 -20.09
N LEU A 168 3.77 -14.19 -20.43
CA LEU A 168 3.35 -13.88 -21.80
C LEU A 168 4.51 -13.93 -22.79
N GLN A 169 5.71 -13.48 -22.43
CA GLN A 169 6.87 -13.53 -23.33
C GLN A 169 7.28 -14.95 -23.69
N ASN A 170 7.09 -15.89 -22.76
CA ASN A 170 7.50 -17.29 -22.93
C ASN A 170 6.49 -18.13 -23.73
N GLN A 171 5.36 -17.56 -24.17
CA GLN A 171 4.35 -18.26 -24.95
C GLN A 171 4.71 -18.35 -26.46
N PRO A 172 4.36 -19.44 -27.16
CA PRO A 172 4.62 -19.55 -28.60
C PRO A 172 3.84 -18.50 -29.40
N GLY A 173 4.54 -17.70 -30.22
CA GLY A 173 3.91 -16.72 -31.13
C GLY A 173 3.67 -15.32 -30.52
N THR A 174 4.00 -15.11 -29.25
CA THR A 174 3.84 -13.83 -28.54
C THR A 174 5.14 -13.01 -28.55
N LYS A 175 5.69 -12.72 -29.75
CA LYS A 175 6.89 -11.86 -29.88
C LYS A 175 6.59 -10.41 -29.44
N LEU A 176 6.42 -10.19 -28.13
CA LEU A 176 6.08 -8.93 -27.48
C LEU A 176 7.22 -7.90 -27.54
N GLN A 177 8.42 -8.35 -27.87
CA GLN A 177 9.61 -7.52 -28.03
C GLN A 177 9.52 -6.58 -29.25
N ASN A 178 8.67 -6.90 -30.24
CA ASN A 178 8.49 -6.03 -31.41
C ASN A 178 7.64 -4.78 -31.05
N ARG A 179 7.70 -3.74 -31.90
CA ARG A 179 7.03 -2.43 -31.62
C ARG A 179 5.50 -2.55 -31.44
N ILE A 180 4.87 -3.53 -32.10
CA ILE A 180 3.42 -3.78 -31.98
C ILE A 180 3.13 -4.46 -30.64
N GLY A 181 3.96 -5.43 -30.25
CA GLY A 181 3.91 -6.10 -28.96
C GLY A 181 4.09 -5.16 -27.78
N LYS A 182 5.07 -4.24 -27.84
CA LYS A 182 5.26 -3.20 -26.81
C LYS A 182 4.04 -2.29 -26.67
N ARG A 183 3.43 -1.87 -27.79
CA ARG A 183 2.20 -1.06 -27.79
C ARG A 183 1.01 -1.83 -27.21
N LEU A 184 0.87 -3.10 -27.57
CA LEU A 184 -0.19 -3.94 -27.05
C LEU A 184 -0.04 -4.15 -25.54
N TRP A 185 1.17 -4.48 -25.08
CA TRP A 185 1.48 -4.63 -23.67
C TRP A 185 1.12 -3.38 -22.88
N PHE A 186 1.45 -2.19 -23.37
CA PHE A 186 1.06 -0.94 -22.71
C PHE A 186 -0.45 -0.84 -22.43
N PHE A 187 -1.30 -1.25 -23.39
CA PHE A 187 -2.74 -1.25 -23.19
C PHE A 187 -3.24 -2.39 -22.29
N LEU A 188 -2.68 -3.59 -22.45
CA LEU A 188 -3.02 -4.75 -21.61
C LEU A 188 -2.68 -4.47 -20.15
N ARG A 189 -1.47 -3.97 -19.89
CA ARG A 189 -0.99 -3.55 -18.57
C ARG A 189 -1.95 -2.58 -17.92
N LYS A 190 -2.33 -1.48 -18.60
CA LYS A 190 -3.25 -0.49 -18.01
C LYS A 190 -4.58 -1.10 -17.58
N ARG A 191 -5.12 -2.05 -18.35
CA ARG A 191 -6.38 -2.72 -18.01
C ARG A 191 -6.20 -3.74 -16.89
N LEU A 192 -5.10 -4.47 -16.91
CA LEU A 192 -4.72 -5.42 -15.88
C LEU A 192 -4.50 -4.70 -14.54
N ASP A 193 -3.75 -3.59 -14.52
CA ASP A 193 -3.59 -2.71 -13.36
C ASP A 193 -4.96 -2.27 -12.81
N SER A 194 -5.87 -1.81 -13.69
CA SER A 194 -7.23 -1.42 -13.30
C SER A 194 -8.06 -2.59 -12.76
N HIS A 195 -7.88 -3.79 -13.31
CA HIS A 195 -8.64 -4.96 -12.88
C HIS A 195 -8.13 -5.51 -11.56
N ILE A 196 -6.81 -5.64 -11.40
CA ILE A 196 -6.15 -6.00 -10.14
C ILE A 196 -6.55 -5.00 -9.06
N GLY A 197 -6.49 -3.70 -9.37
CA GLY A 197 -6.97 -2.63 -8.50
C GLY A 197 -8.43 -2.85 -8.08
N ASN A 198 -9.34 -3.09 -9.02
CA ASN A 198 -10.75 -3.36 -8.68
C ASN A 198 -10.91 -4.58 -7.77
N VAL A 199 -10.13 -5.65 -8.00
CA VAL A 199 -10.16 -6.83 -7.14
C VAL A 199 -9.74 -6.49 -5.71
N TYR A 200 -8.67 -5.72 -5.57
CA TYR A 200 -8.19 -5.23 -4.29
C TYR A 200 -9.17 -4.30 -3.57
N TRP A 201 -9.74 -3.31 -4.28
CA TRP A 201 -10.62 -2.31 -3.67
C TRP A 201 -11.89 -2.91 -3.06
N LYS A 202 -12.35 -4.01 -3.64
CA LYS A 202 -13.54 -4.77 -3.20
C LYS A 202 -13.21 -5.89 -2.22
N SER A 203 -11.93 -6.13 -1.97
CA SER A 203 -11.49 -7.17 -1.04
C SER A 203 -11.68 -6.70 0.41
N TRP A 204 -11.87 -7.67 1.30
CA TRP A 204 -11.94 -7.44 2.72
C TRP A 204 -10.52 -7.27 3.29
N GLN A 205 -10.21 -6.04 3.68
CA GLN A 205 -8.94 -5.64 4.27
C GLN A 205 -9.08 -5.59 5.80
N PRO A 206 -8.38 -6.44 6.58
CA PRO A 206 -8.58 -6.52 8.03
C PRO A 206 -8.37 -5.18 8.74
N ASP A 207 -7.32 -4.44 8.37
CA ASP A 207 -6.99 -3.16 8.97
C ASP A 207 -8.04 -2.08 8.67
N LYS A 208 -8.44 -1.90 7.41
CA LYS A 208 -9.54 -0.98 7.05
C LYS A 208 -10.85 -1.34 7.75
N ASN A 209 -11.18 -2.63 7.82
CA ASN A 209 -12.39 -3.10 8.48
C ASN A 209 -12.34 -2.98 10.00
N THR A 210 -11.16 -3.04 10.63
CA THR A 210 -11.02 -2.74 12.07
C THR A 210 -11.32 -1.28 12.38
N THR A 211 -10.92 -0.33 11.53
CA THR A 211 -11.27 1.08 11.71
C THR A 211 -12.78 1.26 11.63
N VAL A 212 -13.44 0.72 10.61
CA VAL A 212 -14.92 0.79 10.51
C VAL A 212 -15.60 0.08 11.69
N GLY A 213 -15.14 -1.11 12.07
CA GLY A 213 -15.65 -1.83 13.23
C GLY A 213 -15.47 -1.07 14.54
N SER A 214 -14.39 -0.32 14.69
CA SER A 214 -14.17 0.53 15.85
C SER A 214 -15.16 1.70 15.93
N VAL A 215 -15.47 2.33 14.79
CA VAL A 215 -16.47 3.41 14.71
C VAL A 215 -17.84 2.88 15.11
N TYR A 216 -18.27 1.74 14.56
CA TYR A 216 -19.56 1.15 14.90
C TYR A 216 -19.62 0.64 16.35
N ASP A 217 -18.56 0.01 16.86
CA ASP A 217 -18.49 -0.43 18.25
C ASP A 217 -18.59 0.75 19.23
N PHE A 218 -17.94 1.88 18.90
CA PHE A 218 -18.04 3.12 19.66
C PHE A 218 -19.45 3.73 19.54
N TYR A 219 -19.98 3.80 18.32
CA TYR A 219 -21.31 4.34 18.04
C TYR A 219 -22.41 3.58 18.80
N PHE A 220 -22.35 2.26 18.80
CA PHE A 220 -23.34 1.43 19.48
C PHE A 220 -23.19 1.45 21.00
N LYS A 221 -21.96 1.33 21.53
CA LYS A 221 -21.75 1.13 22.97
C LYS A 221 -21.54 2.42 23.76
N VAL A 222 -20.93 3.44 23.16
CA VAL A 222 -20.60 4.72 23.84
C VAL A 222 -21.67 5.76 23.55
N LEU A 223 -22.17 5.82 22.32
CA LEU A 223 -23.26 6.74 21.96
C LEU A 223 -24.65 6.12 22.14
N ASN A 224 -24.72 4.86 22.56
CA ASN A 224 -25.92 4.14 22.97
C ASN A 224 -27.02 4.13 21.91
N PHE A 225 -26.63 3.88 20.65
CA PHE A 225 -27.57 3.66 19.54
C PHE A 225 -27.98 2.20 19.46
N ASP A 226 -29.25 1.97 19.11
CA ASP A 226 -29.80 0.64 18.90
C ASP A 226 -29.16 -0.05 17.69
N TYR A 227 -28.91 -1.35 17.83
CA TYR A 227 -28.34 -2.19 16.80
C TYR A 227 -28.72 -3.66 17.03
N ASP A 228 -28.61 -4.46 15.98
CA ASP A 228 -28.78 -5.89 16.06
C ASP A 228 -27.49 -6.53 16.61
N VAL A 229 -27.55 -6.95 17.87
CA VAL A 229 -26.38 -7.48 18.61
C VAL A 229 -25.82 -8.72 17.94
N GLU A 230 -26.68 -9.64 17.50
CA GLU A 230 -26.27 -10.89 16.86
C GLU A 230 -25.57 -10.59 15.53
N LYS A 231 -26.18 -9.77 14.67
CA LYS A 231 -25.56 -9.42 13.39
C LYS A 231 -24.25 -8.66 13.54
N PHE A 232 -24.16 -7.75 14.50
CA PHE A 232 -22.90 -7.06 14.77
C PHE A 232 -21.82 -8.02 15.26
N GLN A 233 -22.15 -8.97 16.15
CA GLN A 233 -21.20 -10.00 16.58
C GLN A 233 -20.65 -10.80 15.38
N HIS A 234 -21.50 -11.13 14.40
CA HIS A 234 -21.04 -11.84 13.21
C HIS A 234 -20.09 -11.02 12.34
N TYR A 235 -20.36 -9.71 12.19
CA TYR A 235 -19.41 -8.81 11.55
C TYR A 235 -18.08 -8.74 12.32
N GLN A 236 -18.14 -8.67 13.65
CA GLN A 236 -16.94 -8.68 14.48
C GLN A 236 -16.16 -9.99 14.28
N SER A 237 -16.82 -11.14 14.18
CA SER A 237 -16.18 -12.43 13.89
C SER A 237 -15.46 -12.44 12.54
N LEU A 238 -15.99 -11.80 11.49
CA LEU A 238 -15.24 -11.65 10.23
C LEU A 238 -13.92 -10.89 10.41
N ILE A 239 -13.91 -9.89 11.29
CA ILE A 239 -12.70 -9.10 11.56
C ILE A 239 -11.73 -9.88 12.44
N THR A 240 -12.23 -10.56 13.48
CA THR A 240 -11.39 -11.22 14.51
C THR A 240 -10.93 -12.61 14.12
N GLU A 241 -11.66 -13.33 13.27
CA GLU A 241 -11.33 -14.72 12.91
C GLU A 241 -10.64 -14.83 11.54
N CYS A 242 -10.86 -13.88 10.63
CA CYS A 242 -10.27 -13.90 9.30
C CYS A 242 -9.06 -12.96 9.16
N GLY A 243 -8.22 -13.23 8.17
CA GLY A 243 -7.29 -12.26 7.60
C GLY A 243 -7.90 -11.59 6.36
N TRP A 244 -7.09 -11.37 5.33
CA TRP A 244 -7.56 -10.76 4.08
C TRP A 244 -8.54 -11.67 3.34
N ILE A 245 -9.66 -11.15 2.83
CA ILE A 245 -10.64 -11.96 2.09
C ILE A 245 -10.85 -11.43 0.67
N PHE A 246 -10.70 -12.30 -0.32
CA PHE A 246 -11.14 -12.04 -1.69
C PHE A 246 -12.43 -12.81 -1.96
N ALA A 247 -13.54 -12.08 -2.06
CA ALA A 247 -14.87 -12.66 -2.10
C ALA A 247 -15.47 -12.65 -3.52
N PHE A 248 -15.95 -13.81 -3.94
CA PHE A 248 -16.68 -14.01 -5.18
C PHE A 248 -17.90 -14.90 -4.92
N GLU A 249 -18.84 -14.93 -5.87
CA GLU A 249 -20.07 -15.74 -5.75
C GLU A 249 -19.80 -17.23 -5.51
N LYS A 250 -18.77 -17.80 -6.15
CA LYS A 250 -18.52 -19.26 -6.10
C LYS A 250 -17.30 -19.63 -5.26
N VAL A 251 -16.40 -18.67 -5.03
CA VAL A 251 -15.13 -18.88 -4.34
C VAL A 251 -14.87 -17.72 -3.39
N ALA A 252 -14.37 -18.03 -2.20
CA ALA A 252 -13.81 -17.04 -1.29
C ALA A 252 -12.41 -17.48 -0.90
N ILE A 253 -11.46 -16.56 -0.95
CA ILE A 253 -10.07 -16.81 -0.57
C ILE A 253 -9.79 -16.06 0.71
N ILE A 254 -9.44 -16.77 1.78
CA ILE A 254 -9.02 -16.20 3.07
C ILE A 254 -7.51 -16.33 3.17
N CYS A 255 -6.83 -15.20 3.37
CA CYS A 255 -5.40 -15.17 3.63
C CYS A 255 -5.14 -15.27 5.12
N ASP A 256 -4.06 -15.96 5.49
CA ASP A 256 -3.55 -15.94 6.84
C ASP A 256 -3.02 -14.54 7.22
N ARG A 257 -2.84 -14.33 8.53
CA ARG A 257 -2.23 -13.10 9.04
C ARG A 257 -0.71 -13.12 8.81
N PRO A 258 -0.06 -11.95 8.73
CA PRO A 258 1.40 -11.90 8.72
C PRO A 258 1.97 -12.62 9.95
N LEU A 259 3.06 -13.35 9.75
CA LEU A 259 3.85 -13.94 10.83
C LEU A 259 4.53 -12.86 11.68
N HIS A 260 4.97 -11.78 11.03
CA HIS A 260 5.56 -10.64 11.70
C HIS A 260 5.04 -9.32 11.12
N LEU A 261 4.74 -8.39 12.03
CA LEU A 261 4.46 -6.98 11.76
C LEU A 261 5.35 -6.14 12.68
N ARG A 262 6.13 -5.23 12.10
CA ARG A 262 7.14 -4.44 12.83
C ARG A 262 6.97 -2.95 12.51
N PHE A 263 7.00 -2.14 13.56
CA PHE A 263 6.76 -0.71 13.49
C PHE A 263 7.83 0.07 14.25
N ASP A 264 8.00 1.34 13.89
CA ASP A 264 8.77 2.29 14.71
C ASP A 264 7.91 2.88 15.85
N ASN A 265 8.52 3.76 16.64
CA ASN A 265 7.84 4.45 17.76
C ASN A 265 6.71 5.39 17.32
N GLN A 266 6.60 5.68 16.02
CA GLN A 266 5.53 6.48 15.42
C GLN A 266 4.48 5.60 14.74
N ASN A 267 4.54 4.27 14.95
CA ASN A 267 3.61 3.29 14.40
C ASN A 267 3.68 3.15 12.88
N ARG A 268 4.80 3.53 12.27
CA ARG A 268 5.01 3.33 10.83
C ARG A 268 5.73 2.01 10.62
N LEU A 269 5.39 1.28 9.55
CA LEU A 269 6.10 0.05 9.20
C LEU A 269 7.62 0.30 9.13
N HIS A 270 8.38 -0.47 9.90
CA HIS A 270 9.81 -0.28 10.01
C HIS A 270 10.51 -1.53 10.53
N ALA A 271 11.59 -1.92 9.86
CA ALA A 271 12.56 -2.88 10.35
C ALA A 271 13.91 -2.69 9.63
N GLU A 272 15.01 -2.93 10.36
CA GLU A 272 16.36 -2.75 9.86
C GLU A 272 17.03 -4.09 9.56
N GLY A 273 17.39 -4.33 8.29
CA GLY A 273 18.05 -5.57 7.84
C GLY A 273 17.17 -6.83 7.90
N LYS A 274 15.86 -6.67 8.08
CA LYS A 274 14.86 -7.74 8.15
C LYS A 274 13.50 -7.20 7.72
N PRO A 275 12.54 -8.04 7.31
CA PRO A 275 11.25 -7.56 6.83
C PRO A 275 10.47 -6.79 7.91
N ALA A 276 9.73 -5.76 7.51
CA ALA A 276 8.72 -5.11 8.35
C ALA A 276 7.42 -5.93 8.38
N ILE A 277 7.10 -6.61 7.28
CA ILE A 277 5.99 -7.56 7.16
C ILE A 277 6.55 -8.87 6.62
N GLU A 278 6.23 -9.99 7.26
CA GLU A 278 6.65 -11.33 6.81
C GLU A 278 5.46 -12.28 6.91
N PHE A 279 5.15 -12.98 5.83
CA PHE A 279 4.13 -14.02 5.77
C PHE A 279 4.77 -15.41 5.85
N ILE A 280 3.94 -16.43 6.13
CA ILE A 280 4.43 -17.80 6.36
C ILE A 280 4.98 -18.46 5.09
N ASP A 281 4.53 -18.02 3.91
CA ASP A 281 5.07 -18.46 2.61
C ASP A 281 6.42 -17.78 2.26
N GLY A 282 6.92 -16.92 3.15
CA GLY A 282 8.16 -16.16 2.96
C GLY A 282 7.96 -14.85 2.20
N TYR A 283 6.76 -14.53 1.71
CA TYR A 283 6.49 -13.22 1.13
C TYR A 283 6.76 -12.14 2.17
N SER A 284 7.61 -11.18 1.81
CA SER A 284 8.26 -10.28 2.75
C SER A 284 8.33 -8.89 2.19
N LEU A 285 8.08 -7.90 3.04
CA LEU A 285 8.20 -6.49 2.69
C LEU A 285 9.11 -5.82 3.69
N TYR A 286 10.01 -5.00 3.18
CA TYR A 286 10.95 -4.24 3.98
C TYR A 286 10.47 -2.81 4.03
N SER A 287 10.50 -2.18 5.20
CA SER A 287 10.11 -0.78 5.33
C SER A 287 11.06 -0.08 6.28
N TYR A 288 11.28 1.21 6.04
CA TYR A 288 12.09 2.06 6.87
C TYR A 288 11.34 3.38 7.12
N HIS A 289 10.82 3.52 8.34
CA HIS A 289 10.05 4.70 8.77
C HIS A 289 8.83 4.97 7.87
N GLY A 290 8.09 3.92 7.53
CA GLY A 290 6.88 3.98 6.71
C GLY A 290 7.12 3.92 5.21
N VAL A 291 8.36 4.05 4.74
CA VAL A 291 8.67 3.89 3.31
C VAL A 291 9.06 2.45 3.03
N THR A 292 8.31 1.78 2.15
CA THR A 292 8.65 0.42 1.73
C THR A 292 9.84 0.43 0.78
N LEU A 293 10.80 -0.46 1.07
CA LEU A 293 12.10 -0.55 0.42
C LEU A 293 12.12 -1.74 -0.55
N PRO A 294 12.76 -1.59 -1.72
CA PRO A 294 13.22 -2.72 -2.49
C PRO A 294 14.05 -3.67 -1.63
N GLU A 295 13.89 -4.97 -1.87
CA GLU A 295 14.59 -6.02 -1.14
C GLU A 295 16.11 -5.81 -1.07
N LYS A 296 16.71 -5.33 -2.16
CA LYS A 296 18.15 -5.02 -2.27
C LYS A 296 18.67 -4.05 -1.19
N TYR A 297 17.81 -3.19 -0.66
CA TYR A 297 18.15 -2.27 0.44
C TYR A 297 17.66 -2.83 1.78
N GLY A 298 16.42 -3.32 1.81
CA GLY A 298 15.76 -3.74 3.04
C GLY A 298 16.40 -4.92 3.75
N LYS A 299 16.98 -5.88 3.02
CA LYS A 299 17.70 -7.04 3.58
C LYS A 299 19.01 -6.67 4.27
N ILE A 300 19.52 -5.46 4.04
CA ILE A 300 20.80 -5.00 4.56
C ILE A 300 20.53 -4.01 5.68
N HIS A 301 21.22 -4.16 6.80
CA HIS A 301 21.10 -3.22 7.91
C HIS A 301 21.56 -1.81 7.47
N PRO A 302 20.90 -0.70 7.87
CA PRO A 302 21.27 0.65 7.44
C PRO A 302 22.73 1.04 7.66
N GLN A 303 23.34 0.56 8.75
CA GLN A 303 24.78 0.71 9.02
C GLN A 303 25.69 0.12 7.93
N GLN A 304 25.20 -0.83 7.14
CA GLN A 304 25.89 -1.47 6.03
C GLN A 304 25.43 -0.94 4.66
N TRP A 305 24.49 0.02 4.63
CA TRP A 305 24.10 0.66 3.38
C TRP A 305 25.28 1.39 2.76
N GLN A 306 25.38 1.28 1.44
CA GLN A 306 26.50 1.83 0.67
C GLN A 306 26.11 3.21 0.11
N PRO A 307 26.86 4.29 0.43
CA PRO A 307 26.61 5.62 -0.11
C PRO A 307 26.53 5.67 -1.63
N GLN A 308 27.28 4.81 -2.32
CA GLN A 308 27.34 4.73 -3.78
C GLN A 308 25.98 4.38 -4.40
N TRP A 309 25.06 3.77 -3.66
CA TRP A 309 23.70 3.51 -4.15
C TRP A 309 22.95 4.81 -4.49
N LEU A 310 23.28 5.93 -3.82
CA LEU A 310 22.70 7.25 -4.09
C LEU A 310 23.00 7.76 -5.50
N LEU A 311 24.10 7.32 -6.11
CA LEU A 311 24.54 7.72 -7.45
C LEU A 311 23.67 7.10 -8.55
N SER A 312 23.03 5.96 -8.29
CA SER A 312 22.24 5.22 -9.29
C SER A 312 20.74 5.18 -9.00
N GLU A 313 20.32 5.51 -7.76
CA GLU A 313 18.93 5.47 -7.35
C GLU A 313 18.15 6.67 -7.92
N LYS A 314 17.17 6.39 -8.79
CA LYS A 314 16.41 7.43 -9.49
C LYS A 314 15.19 7.87 -8.71
N ASN A 315 14.61 6.97 -7.91
CA ASN A 315 13.44 7.30 -7.09
C ASN A 315 13.84 8.30 -5.98
N ALA A 316 13.21 9.48 -6.00
CA ALA A 316 13.52 10.55 -5.06
C ALA A 316 13.21 10.19 -3.60
N GLU A 317 12.15 9.41 -3.37
CA GLU A 317 11.76 8.96 -2.04
C GLU A 317 12.76 7.92 -1.48
N LEU A 318 13.15 6.94 -2.31
CA LEU A 318 14.18 5.97 -1.89
C LEU A 318 15.53 6.65 -1.65
N ARG A 319 15.91 7.64 -2.46
CA ARG A 319 17.11 8.47 -2.20
C ARG A 319 17.01 9.17 -0.85
N ARG A 320 15.86 9.76 -0.51
CA ARG A 320 15.66 10.40 0.81
C ARG A 320 15.88 9.39 1.94
N VAL A 321 15.30 8.19 1.83
CA VAL A 321 15.46 7.15 2.84
C VAL A 321 16.92 6.68 2.96
N LEU A 322 17.59 6.43 1.83
CA LEU A 322 19.00 6.07 1.81
C LEU A 322 19.87 7.13 2.48
N ILE A 323 19.64 8.42 2.17
CA ILE A 323 20.35 9.54 2.81
C ILE A 323 20.16 9.51 4.33
N GLN A 324 18.92 9.31 4.79
CA GLN A 324 18.59 9.24 6.21
C GLN A 324 19.24 8.04 6.92
N GLY A 325 19.18 6.84 6.32
CA GLY A 325 19.70 5.61 6.94
C GLY A 325 21.22 5.47 6.88
N ILE A 326 21.87 5.93 5.80
CA ILE A 326 23.34 5.95 5.70
C ILE A 326 23.91 6.99 6.66
N GLY A 327 23.23 8.13 6.78
CA GLY A 327 23.65 9.25 7.60
C GLY A 327 24.63 10.18 6.88
N TYR A 328 24.48 11.47 7.17
CA TYR A 328 25.22 12.56 6.53
C TYR A 328 26.75 12.38 6.56
N ALA A 329 27.31 12.05 7.72
CA ALA A 329 28.77 11.98 7.90
C ALA A 329 29.42 10.93 6.97
N ARG A 330 28.79 9.75 6.83
CA ARG A 330 29.28 8.69 5.95
C ARG A 330 29.17 9.05 4.49
N ILE A 331 28.10 9.73 4.09
CA ILE A 331 27.91 10.21 2.72
C ILE A 331 29.04 11.18 2.35
N CYS A 332 29.33 12.15 3.20
CA CYS A 332 30.40 13.13 2.94
C CYS A 332 31.77 12.46 2.84
N GLN A 333 32.08 11.54 3.75
CA GLN A 333 33.36 10.86 3.80
C GLN A 333 33.58 9.93 2.60
N GLU A 334 32.59 9.09 2.29
CA GLU A 334 32.74 8.01 1.30
C GLU A 334 32.47 8.47 -0.14
N LEU A 335 31.65 9.51 -0.33
CA LEU A 335 31.40 10.11 -1.67
C LEU A 335 32.20 11.39 -1.93
N GLN A 336 33.14 11.74 -1.06
CA GLN A 336 34.01 12.91 -1.21
C GLN A 336 33.21 14.20 -1.49
N ALA A 337 32.13 14.41 -0.73
CA ALA A 337 31.28 15.58 -0.91
C ALA A 337 32.05 16.88 -0.63
N ILE A 338 31.91 17.86 -1.51
CA ILE A 338 32.53 19.18 -1.42
C ILE A 338 31.50 20.16 -0.87
N GLU A 339 31.85 20.90 0.18
CA GLU A 339 31.03 22.02 0.66
C GLU A 339 31.13 23.19 -0.33
N LEU A 340 29.99 23.60 -0.89
CA LEU A 340 29.91 24.71 -1.84
C LEU A 340 29.65 26.05 -1.14
N ASP A 341 28.76 26.05 -0.17
CA ASP A 341 28.32 27.26 0.53
C ASP A 341 27.77 26.92 1.92
N THR A 342 27.85 27.86 2.85
CA THR A 342 27.26 27.75 4.19
C THR A 342 26.57 29.05 4.55
N TRP A 343 25.33 28.95 5.02
CA TRP A 343 24.53 30.07 5.47
C TRP A 343 23.72 29.66 6.70
N ALA A 344 23.91 30.35 7.83
CA ALA A 344 23.30 30.01 9.11
C ALA A 344 23.51 28.52 9.47
N GLU A 345 22.45 27.77 9.82
CA GLU A 345 22.49 26.33 10.10
C GLU A 345 22.46 25.43 8.85
N TYR A 346 22.56 26.01 7.66
CA TYR A 346 22.46 25.34 6.36
C TYR A 346 23.83 25.24 5.66
N THR A 347 24.15 24.06 5.16
CA THR A 347 25.36 23.84 4.35
C THR A 347 24.96 23.17 3.04
N LEU A 348 25.32 23.78 1.91
CA LEU A 348 25.14 23.19 0.58
C LEU A 348 26.39 22.39 0.22
N LEU A 349 26.19 21.14 -0.17
CA LEU A 349 27.26 20.26 -0.63
C LEU A 349 26.99 19.77 -2.03
N LYS A 350 28.07 19.42 -2.73
CA LYS A 350 28.05 18.81 -4.04
C LYS A 350 28.89 17.54 -4.02
N ILE A 351 28.30 16.48 -4.56
CA ILE A 351 28.99 15.23 -4.86
C ILE A 351 29.12 15.20 -6.37
N ASP A 352 30.36 15.31 -6.85
CA ASP A 352 30.66 15.07 -8.26
C ASP A 352 30.63 13.56 -8.50
N ALA A 353 29.68 13.11 -9.31
CA ALA A 353 29.63 11.73 -9.76
C ALA A 353 30.52 11.64 -11.02
N ASP A 354 31.64 10.92 -10.95
CA ASP A 354 32.50 10.58 -12.11
C ASP A 354 31.83 9.58 -13.09
N VAL A 355 30.50 9.49 -13.04
CA VAL A 355 29.65 8.63 -13.87
C VAL A 355 28.83 9.58 -14.74
N ASP A 356 28.45 9.22 -15.97
CA ASP A 356 27.69 10.04 -16.94
C ASP A 356 26.28 10.52 -16.46
N GLU A 357 26.07 10.78 -15.17
CA GLU A 357 24.84 11.27 -14.53
C GLU A 357 25.05 12.65 -13.87
N GLU A 358 23.96 13.39 -13.65
CA GLU A 358 23.98 14.73 -13.06
C GLU A 358 24.57 14.75 -11.63
N PRO A 359 25.32 15.80 -11.24
CA PRO A 359 25.87 15.93 -9.89
C PRO A 359 24.77 15.92 -8.83
N ILE A 360 25.12 15.47 -7.63
CA ILE A 360 24.18 15.44 -6.49
C ILE A 360 24.46 16.63 -5.59
N SER A 361 23.51 17.56 -5.50
CA SER A 361 23.53 18.63 -4.52
C SER A 361 22.69 18.26 -3.29
N LEU A 362 23.28 18.37 -2.10
CA LEU A 362 22.63 18.08 -0.82
C LEU A 362 22.62 19.34 0.05
N LEU A 363 21.46 19.68 0.60
CA LEU A 363 21.32 20.67 1.66
C LEU A 363 21.34 19.95 3.00
N LYS A 364 22.40 20.18 3.78
CA LYS A 364 22.46 19.86 5.21
C LYS A 364 21.75 20.95 6.00
N MET A 365 20.94 20.53 6.96
CA MET A 365 20.27 21.36 7.95
C MET A 365 20.62 20.84 9.34
N THR A 366 21.13 21.70 10.21
CA THR A 366 21.44 21.33 11.59
C THR A 366 20.42 21.95 12.52
N CYS A 367 19.63 21.15 13.22
CA CYS A 367 18.66 21.67 14.18
C CYS A 367 19.42 22.35 15.35
N PRO A 368 19.27 23.66 15.60
CA PRO A 368 20.06 24.37 16.62
C PRO A 368 19.83 23.87 18.05
N SER A 369 18.63 23.38 18.34
CA SER A 369 18.23 22.93 19.69
C SER A 369 18.62 21.49 20.02
N THR A 370 18.72 20.62 19.01
CA THR A 370 18.98 19.18 19.21
C THR A 370 20.31 18.72 18.63
N GLY A 371 20.95 19.53 17.78
CA GLY A 371 22.11 19.13 16.97
C GLY A 371 21.79 18.08 15.91
N PHE A 372 20.51 17.70 15.74
CA PHE A 372 20.09 16.69 14.78
C PHE A 372 20.35 17.18 13.35
N ILE A 373 21.04 16.36 12.56
CA ILE A 373 21.37 16.68 11.16
C ILE A 373 20.33 16.05 10.26
N HIS A 374 19.71 16.87 9.43
CA HIS A 374 18.87 16.44 8.32
C HIS A 374 19.53 16.80 7.00
N ALA A 375 19.44 15.92 5.99
CA ALA A 375 19.98 16.20 4.67
C ALA A 375 18.92 15.92 3.60
N LEU A 376 18.76 16.86 2.67
CA LEU A 376 17.84 16.75 1.53
C LEU A 376 18.56 16.99 0.22
N ARG A 377 18.16 16.30 -0.85
CA ARG A 377 18.65 16.63 -2.18
C ARG A 377 17.95 17.89 -2.69
N VAL A 378 18.73 18.79 -3.29
CA VAL A 378 18.26 20.00 -3.95
C VAL A 378 18.67 19.98 -5.43
N PRO A 379 18.04 20.80 -6.29
CA PRO A 379 18.42 20.89 -7.69
C PRO A 379 19.92 21.16 -7.89
N PRO A 380 20.57 20.49 -8.86
CA PRO A 380 22.02 20.57 -9.05
C PRO A 380 22.51 21.96 -9.50
N ASN A 381 21.61 22.79 -10.03
CA ASN A 381 21.91 24.15 -10.49
C ASN A 381 21.88 25.20 -9.37
N ILE A 382 21.49 24.84 -8.15
CA ILE A 382 21.53 25.73 -6.98
C ILE A 382 22.97 25.83 -6.48
N ASN A 383 23.44 27.06 -6.24
CA ASN A 383 24.84 27.33 -5.89
C ASN A 383 25.01 27.99 -4.51
N SER A 384 23.93 28.28 -3.77
CA SER A 384 24.01 28.82 -2.41
C SER A 384 23.10 28.09 -1.43
N ALA A 385 23.52 28.02 -0.16
CA ALA A 385 22.75 27.40 0.91
C ALA A 385 21.44 28.14 1.18
N ARG A 386 21.41 29.47 1.05
CA ARG A 386 20.20 30.29 1.17
C ARG A 386 19.18 30.00 0.06
N GLU A 387 19.64 29.89 -1.19
CA GLU A 387 18.76 29.51 -2.32
C GLU A 387 18.22 28.08 -2.15
N ALA A 388 19.07 27.17 -1.68
CA ALA A 388 18.67 25.79 -1.42
C ALA A 388 17.56 25.68 -0.37
N ILE A 389 17.67 26.37 0.77
CA ILE A 389 16.62 26.34 1.80
C ILE A 389 15.35 27.04 1.33
N ARG A 390 15.46 28.14 0.58
CA ARG A 390 14.30 28.80 -0.04
C ARG A 390 13.56 27.86 -0.98
N TRP A 391 14.29 27.06 -1.77
CA TRP A 391 13.69 26.04 -2.63
C TRP A 391 12.97 24.96 -1.84
N VAL A 392 13.58 24.46 -0.75
CA VAL A 392 12.94 23.48 0.16
C VAL A 392 11.66 24.06 0.78
N ASN A 393 11.64 25.34 1.09
CA ASN A 393 10.49 26.07 1.64
C ASN A 393 9.52 26.60 0.57
N TRP A 394 9.48 25.99 -0.62
CA TRP A 394 8.54 26.32 -1.70
C TRP A 394 8.63 27.78 -2.19
N GLY A 395 9.81 28.38 -2.12
CA GLY A 395 10.09 29.74 -2.60
C GLY A 395 9.99 30.83 -1.53
N VAL A 396 9.61 30.49 -0.30
CA VAL A 396 9.55 31.41 0.84
C VAL A 396 10.94 31.53 1.47
N ASP A 397 11.42 32.76 1.66
CA ASP A 397 12.71 32.98 2.32
C ASP A 397 12.57 32.75 3.84
N VAL A 398 13.59 32.17 4.47
CA VAL A 398 13.58 31.86 5.91
C VAL A 398 13.39 33.14 6.76
N GLU A 399 13.87 34.29 6.27
CA GLU A 399 13.69 35.59 6.92
C GLU A 399 12.22 36.07 6.91
N GLU A 400 11.38 35.56 6.02
CA GLU A 400 9.95 35.92 5.95
C GLU A 400 9.09 35.17 6.98
N PHE A 401 9.60 34.10 7.60
CA PHE A 401 8.94 33.43 8.72
C PHE A 401 9.00 34.28 10.02
N GLY A 402 9.84 35.31 10.04
CA GLY A 402 10.10 36.19 11.18
C GLY A 402 9.17 37.41 11.30
N VAL A 403 7.88 37.32 10.92
CA VAL A 403 6.89 38.36 11.24
C VAL A 403 5.53 37.75 11.63
N GLN A 404 5.49 37.02 12.74
CA GLN A 404 4.27 36.87 13.55
C GLN A 404 4.67 36.95 15.03
N THR A 405 4.66 38.17 15.58
CA THR A 405 4.53 38.42 17.02
C THR A 405 3.08 38.37 17.45
#